data_AF-A0A4Q2AM14-F1
#
_entry.id   AF-A0A4Q2AM14-F1
#
_cell.length_a   1.000
_cell.length_b   1.000
_cell.length_c   1.000
_cell.angle_alpha   90.00
_cell.angle_beta   90.00
_cell.angle_gamma   90.00
#
_symmetry.space_group_name_H-M   'P 1'
#
loop_
_entity.id
_entity.type
_entity.pdbx_description
1 polymer ?
#
loop_
_entity_poly.entity_id
_entity_poly.type
_entity_poly.pdbx_seq_one_letter_code
_entity_poly.pdbx_strand_id
1 'polypeptide(L)'
;MIDGRRTTDLNDVAFAVIRARMRLHFLFTPKGDRQAVKYFVIGHPRCGTTSLHKLFEANGLRSFHDSRDWQTGRFDAFSDFGQVRPVAAYDRTYPNARFILNFRPLRPYLVSIAAHHQKVFSVQNFINEAHRRADWFAWVLTHFEGRRDFMAVNIEAEGALPAVADHFGLTRPEPEGGSRHNMGQRPRLAENAANIEAALDALGLADEAAQGVLVSRLHGPRQAALARARDSVRVVE
;
A
#
# COMPACT_ATOMS: atom_id res chain seq x y z
N MET A 1 -6.50 18.29 -25.35
CA MET A 1 -6.39 16.93 -24.81
C MET A 1 -5.47 16.96 -23.61
N ILE A 2 -5.84 16.34 -22.49
CA ILE A 2 -4.96 16.25 -21.33
C ILE A 2 -3.88 15.20 -21.65
N ASP A 3 -2.62 15.59 -21.56
CA ASP A 3 -1.47 14.70 -21.76
C ASP A 3 -1.39 13.75 -20.55
N GLY A 4 -1.37 12.43 -20.77
CA GLY A 4 -1.26 11.41 -19.72
C GLY A 4 0.10 11.39 -19.00
N ARG A 5 0.98 12.35 -19.31
CA ARG A 5 2.29 12.50 -18.68
C ARG A 5 2.17 12.95 -17.23
N ARG A 6 2.98 12.31 -16.38
CA ARG A 6 3.20 12.75 -15.00
C ARG A 6 3.89 14.11 -14.99
N THR A 7 3.47 14.98 -14.07
CA THR A 7 4.17 16.21 -13.71
C THR A 7 4.66 16.14 -12.27
N THR A 8 5.68 16.94 -11.93
CA THR A 8 6.10 17.12 -10.54
C THR A 8 5.09 18.02 -9.83
N ASP A 9 4.60 17.58 -8.67
CA ASP A 9 3.71 18.37 -7.83
C ASP A 9 4.23 18.55 -6.39
N LEU A 10 3.49 19.31 -5.58
CA LEU A 10 3.82 19.53 -4.17
C LEU A 10 3.87 18.24 -3.34
N ASN A 11 3.12 17.19 -3.73
CA ASN A 11 3.17 15.91 -3.03
C ASN A 11 4.48 15.19 -3.29
N ASP A 12 5.06 15.31 -4.49
CA ASP A 12 6.39 14.72 -4.78
C ASP A 12 7.46 15.33 -3.86
N VAL A 13 7.45 16.67 -3.71
CA VAL A 13 8.36 17.37 -2.79
C VAL A 13 8.08 16.97 -1.34
N ALA A 14 6.81 16.97 -0.92
CA ALA A 14 6.42 16.60 0.43
C ALA A 14 6.83 15.15 0.76
N PHE A 15 6.62 14.20 -0.15
CA PHE A 15 7.01 12.80 0.03
C PHE A 15 8.53 12.62 0.05
N ALA A 16 9.29 13.39 -0.75
CA ALA A 16 10.75 13.37 -0.67
C ALA A 16 11.24 13.82 0.72
N VAL A 17 10.68 14.93 1.25
CA VAL A 17 10.99 15.44 2.59
C VAL A 17 10.58 14.43 3.67
N ILE A 18 9.37 13.88 3.59
CA ILE A 18 8.88 12.87 4.54
C ILE A 18 9.79 11.65 4.52
N ARG A 19 10.14 11.11 3.34
CA ARG A 19 11.03 9.93 3.23
C ARG A 19 12.41 10.22 3.82
N ALA A 20 12.98 11.39 3.57
CA ALA A 20 14.25 11.80 4.17
C ALA A 20 14.15 11.88 5.70
N ARG A 21 13.10 12.53 6.22
CA ARG A 21 12.81 12.60 7.67
C ARG A 21 12.65 11.21 8.28
N MET A 22 11.89 10.32 7.65
CA MET A 22 11.66 8.97 8.14
C MET A 22 12.94 8.14 8.17
N ARG A 23 13.80 8.27 7.16
CA ARG A 23 15.12 7.62 7.14
C ARG A 23 15.99 8.13 8.29
N LEU A 24 16.09 9.45 8.46
CA LEU A 24 16.89 10.06 9.52
C LEU A 24 16.36 9.66 10.90
N HIS A 25 15.05 9.78 11.12
CA HIS A 25 14.41 9.37 12.36
C HIS A 25 14.71 7.90 12.66
N PHE A 26 14.50 7.01 11.69
CA PHE A 26 14.76 5.58 11.85
C PHE A 26 16.23 5.29 12.20
N LEU A 27 17.22 6.10 11.83
CA LEU A 27 18.60 5.89 12.30
C LEU A 27 18.70 5.98 13.83
N PHE A 28 18.00 6.92 14.44
CA PHE A 28 18.10 7.22 15.87
C PHE A 28 17.03 6.56 16.75
N THR A 29 15.92 6.06 16.18
CA THR A 29 14.87 5.41 16.97
C THR A 29 15.37 4.09 17.60
N PRO A 30 15.06 3.77 18.86
CA PRO A 30 15.34 2.46 19.44
C PRO A 30 14.73 1.33 18.60
N LYS A 31 15.54 0.32 18.25
CA LYS A 31 15.12 -0.79 17.39
C LYS A 31 14.39 -1.91 18.14
N GLY A 32 14.51 -1.95 19.47
CA GLY A 32 14.11 -3.10 20.28
C GLY A 32 14.88 -4.35 19.86
N ASP A 33 14.26 -5.51 20.04
CA ASP A 33 14.79 -6.78 19.56
C ASP A 33 14.74 -6.83 18.02
N ARG A 34 15.91 -6.93 17.40
CA ARG A 34 16.06 -7.04 15.94
C ARG A 34 15.74 -8.46 15.42
N GLN A 35 15.80 -9.47 16.29
CA GLN A 35 15.49 -10.85 15.94
C GLN A 35 13.99 -11.16 16.06
N ALA A 36 13.21 -10.30 16.71
CA ALA A 36 11.77 -10.44 16.77
C ALA A 36 11.13 -10.38 15.38
N VAL A 37 10.08 -11.19 15.16
CA VAL A 37 9.25 -11.11 13.96
C VAL A 37 8.48 -9.80 13.97
N LYS A 38 8.62 -9.02 12.89
CA LYS A 38 7.91 -7.74 12.70
C LYS A 38 7.07 -7.79 11.43
N TYR A 39 5.85 -7.27 11.47
CA TYR A 39 4.96 -7.21 10.32
C TYR A 39 4.84 -5.77 9.82
N PHE A 40 5.17 -5.54 8.56
CA PHE A 40 5.10 -4.21 7.96
C PHE A 40 4.09 -4.21 6.81
N VAL A 41 2.98 -3.48 7.00
CA VAL A 41 1.99 -3.22 5.95
C VAL A 41 2.43 -1.99 5.17
N ILE A 42 3.04 -2.23 4.01
CA ILE A 42 3.80 -1.24 3.25
C ILE A 42 3.05 -0.67 2.04
N GLY A 43 1.78 -1.02 1.87
CA GLY A 43 0.93 -0.45 0.84
C GLY A 43 0.44 0.96 1.16
N HIS A 44 -0.42 1.44 0.26
CA HIS A 44 -1.01 2.78 0.39
C HIS A 44 -2.09 2.82 1.49
N PRO A 45 -2.36 4.00 2.07
CA PRO A 45 -3.54 4.18 2.91
C PRO A 45 -4.80 3.85 2.11
N ARG A 46 -5.93 3.68 2.82
CA ARG A 46 -7.24 3.35 2.21
C ARG A 46 -7.29 2.00 1.50
N CYS A 47 -6.26 1.16 1.63
CA CYS A 47 -6.22 -0.23 1.16
C CYS A 47 -6.39 -1.21 2.33
N GLY A 48 -7.31 -0.91 3.27
CA GLY A 48 -7.68 -1.80 4.39
C GLY A 48 -6.60 -2.00 5.46
N THR A 49 -5.80 -0.96 5.72
CA THR A 49 -4.79 -0.95 6.80
C THR A 49 -5.42 -1.19 8.18
N THR A 50 -6.63 -0.68 8.44
CA THR A 50 -7.39 -0.95 9.68
C THR A 50 -7.78 -2.43 9.82
N SER A 51 -8.17 -3.09 8.74
CA SER A 51 -8.53 -4.52 8.79
C SER A 51 -7.31 -5.38 9.11
N LEU A 52 -6.15 -5.07 8.52
CA LEU A 52 -4.89 -5.75 8.84
C LEU A 52 -4.45 -5.47 10.27
N HIS A 53 -4.59 -4.22 10.74
CA HIS A 53 -4.32 -3.87 12.14
C HIS A 53 -5.11 -4.76 13.11
N LYS A 54 -6.42 -4.87 12.92
CA LYS A 54 -7.29 -5.72 13.74
C LYS A 54 -6.99 -7.21 13.61
N LEU A 55 -6.61 -7.69 12.41
CA LEU A 55 -6.13 -9.06 12.23
C LEU A 55 -4.93 -9.35 13.14
N PHE A 56 -3.97 -8.42 13.21
CA PHE A 56 -2.81 -8.58 14.08
C PHE A 56 -3.18 -8.56 15.57
N GLU A 57 -4.06 -7.65 15.99
CA GLU A 57 -4.55 -7.60 17.38
C GLU A 57 -5.28 -8.88 17.78
N ALA A 58 -6.13 -9.41 16.89
CA ALA A 58 -6.83 -10.69 17.10
C ALA A 58 -5.85 -11.87 17.28
N ASN A 59 -4.64 -11.75 16.73
CA ASN A 59 -3.55 -12.71 16.87
C ASN A 59 -2.60 -12.41 18.03
N GLY A 60 -2.98 -11.52 18.96
CA GLY A 60 -2.20 -11.19 20.15
C GLY A 60 -0.95 -10.34 19.88
N LEU A 61 -0.81 -9.79 18.68
CA LEU A 61 0.32 -8.93 18.32
C LEU A 61 0.06 -7.50 18.76
N ARG A 62 1.08 -6.82 19.29
CA ARG A 62 1.00 -5.38 19.56
C ARG A 62 1.06 -4.65 18.22
N SER A 63 -0.07 -4.14 17.76
CA SER A 63 -0.19 -3.54 16.44
C SER A 63 -0.27 -2.02 16.52
N PHE A 64 0.46 -1.32 15.65
CA PHE A 64 0.45 0.14 15.52
C PHE A 64 -0.21 0.53 14.20
N HIS A 65 -1.28 1.33 14.27
CA HIS A 65 -2.02 1.83 13.11
C HIS A 65 -2.18 3.34 13.17
N ASP A 66 -1.22 4.05 12.56
CA ASP A 66 -1.22 5.52 12.47
C ASP A 66 -0.20 5.98 11.41
N SER A 67 -0.41 7.19 10.90
CA SER A 67 0.52 7.96 10.08
C SER A 67 1.79 8.42 10.82
N ARG A 68 1.77 8.44 12.16
CA ARG A 68 2.95 8.76 13.00
C ARG A 68 4.09 7.75 12.85
N ASP A 69 5.27 8.09 13.36
CA ASP A 69 6.47 7.26 13.23
C ASP A 69 6.29 5.89 13.89
N TRP A 70 6.61 4.84 13.13
CA TRP A 70 6.49 3.46 13.59
C TRP A 70 7.51 3.18 14.69
N GLN A 71 7.01 2.95 15.91
CA GLN A 71 7.81 2.71 17.10
C GLN A 71 8.27 1.25 17.14
N THR A 72 9.26 0.91 16.30
CA THR A 72 9.63 -0.50 16.04
C THR A 72 10.16 -1.26 17.26
N GLY A 73 10.67 -0.55 18.27
CA GLY A 73 11.06 -1.16 19.55
C GLY A 73 9.89 -1.52 20.49
N ARG A 74 8.66 -1.08 20.21
CA ARG A 74 7.50 -1.25 21.11
C ARG A 74 6.39 -2.13 20.56
N PHE A 75 6.26 -2.21 19.24
CA PHE A 75 5.17 -2.93 18.57
C PHE A 75 5.74 -4.04 17.68
N ASP A 76 4.86 -4.93 17.25
CA ASP A 76 5.19 -6.13 16.47
C ASP A 76 4.61 -6.03 15.05
N ALA A 77 3.53 -5.29 14.87
CA ALA A 77 2.95 -5.03 13.56
C ALA A 77 2.72 -3.53 13.33
N PHE A 78 2.88 -3.09 12.08
CA PHE A 78 2.81 -1.69 11.71
C PHE A 78 2.02 -1.52 10.43
N SER A 79 1.09 -0.57 10.44
CA SER A 79 0.25 -0.29 9.29
C SER A 79 -0.09 1.19 9.22
N ASP A 80 -0.60 1.57 8.04
CA ASP A 80 -0.87 2.93 7.61
C ASP A 80 0.36 3.74 7.18
N PHE A 81 0.17 4.49 6.08
CA PHE A 81 1.22 5.28 5.42
C PHE A 81 2.51 4.49 5.11
N GLY A 82 2.38 3.22 4.74
CA GLY A 82 3.52 2.33 4.45
C GLY A 82 4.41 2.81 3.30
N GLN A 83 3.82 3.45 2.29
CA GLN A 83 4.47 3.90 1.05
C GLN A 83 5.49 5.05 1.22
N VAL A 84 5.53 5.67 2.40
CA VAL A 84 6.50 6.71 2.75
C VAL A 84 7.53 6.25 3.78
N ARG A 85 7.48 4.97 4.19
CA ARG A 85 8.38 4.41 5.19
C ARG A 85 9.71 3.96 4.58
N PRO A 86 10.81 3.90 5.37
CA PRO A 86 12.10 3.43 4.91
C PRO A 86 12.13 1.89 4.84
N VAL A 87 11.31 1.29 3.98
CA VAL A 87 11.09 -0.17 3.90
C VAL A 87 12.40 -0.96 3.77
N ALA A 88 13.30 -0.54 2.88
CA ALA A 88 14.62 -1.17 2.75
C ALA A 88 15.47 -1.10 4.03
N ALA A 89 15.29 -0.06 4.85
CA ALA A 89 15.99 0.02 6.13
C ALA A 89 15.37 -0.91 7.18
N TYR A 90 14.05 -1.08 7.19
CA TYR A 90 13.39 -2.08 8.04
C TYR A 90 13.85 -3.50 7.68
N ASP A 91 13.82 -3.83 6.39
CA ASP A 91 14.24 -5.13 5.87
C ASP A 91 15.68 -5.50 6.29
N ARG A 92 16.62 -4.56 6.14
CA ARG A 92 18.00 -4.76 6.62
C ARG A 92 18.14 -4.85 8.13
N THR A 93 17.25 -4.23 8.90
CA THR A 93 17.37 -4.15 10.36
C THR A 93 16.76 -5.36 11.06
N TYR A 94 15.69 -5.91 10.48
CA TYR A 94 14.87 -6.97 11.05
C TYR A 94 14.89 -8.19 10.11
N PRO A 95 15.88 -9.10 10.23
CA PRO A 95 16.03 -10.24 9.31
C PRO A 95 14.83 -11.20 9.30
N ASN A 96 14.00 -11.19 10.35
CA ASN A 96 12.80 -12.02 10.46
C ASN A 96 11.51 -11.23 10.17
N ALA A 97 11.63 -10.05 9.56
CA ALA A 97 10.47 -9.22 9.21
C ALA A 97 9.64 -9.83 8.09
N ARG A 98 8.34 -9.55 8.13
CA ARG A 98 7.32 -9.97 7.17
C ARG A 98 6.69 -8.73 6.57
N PHE A 99 6.57 -8.70 5.25
CA PHE A 99 6.14 -7.52 4.50
C PHE A 99 4.84 -7.80 3.74
N ILE A 100 3.92 -6.85 3.80
CA ILE A 100 2.61 -6.95 3.18
C ILE A 100 2.38 -5.74 2.30
N LEU A 101 2.37 -5.95 0.99
CA LEU A 101 1.87 -4.95 0.04
C LEU A 101 0.35 -5.09 -0.07
N ASN A 102 -0.37 -4.43 0.82
CA ASN A 102 -1.82 -4.34 0.73
C ASN A 102 -2.23 -3.34 -0.36
N PHE A 103 -3.15 -3.74 -1.21
CA PHE A 103 -3.62 -2.91 -2.30
C PHE A 103 -5.12 -3.11 -2.55
N ARG A 104 -5.59 -2.43 -3.59
CA ARG A 104 -6.98 -2.34 -4.08
C ARG A 104 -6.89 -2.02 -5.57
N PRO A 105 -7.87 -2.35 -6.42
CA PRO A 105 -7.87 -1.85 -7.79
C PRO A 105 -7.76 -0.31 -7.84
N LEU A 106 -7.10 0.23 -8.88
CA LEU A 106 -6.73 1.65 -8.95
C LEU A 106 -7.94 2.58 -8.84
N ARG A 107 -9.02 2.33 -9.59
CA ARG A 107 -10.22 3.19 -9.59
C ARG A 107 -10.88 3.25 -8.19
N PRO A 108 -11.25 2.13 -7.55
CA PRO A 108 -11.73 2.12 -6.17
C PRO A 108 -10.79 2.77 -5.15
N TYR A 109 -9.47 2.74 -5.39
CA TYR A 109 -8.50 3.46 -4.56
C TYR A 109 -8.61 4.98 -4.75
N LEU A 110 -8.59 5.47 -6.00
CA LEU A 110 -8.68 6.90 -6.31
C LEU A 110 -9.97 7.50 -5.75
N VAL A 111 -11.10 6.78 -5.86
CA VAL A 111 -12.37 7.18 -5.25
C VAL A 111 -12.25 7.26 -3.72
N SER A 112 -11.62 6.28 -3.08
CA SER A 112 -11.49 6.22 -1.62
C SER A 112 -10.58 7.31 -1.07
N ILE A 113 -9.46 7.61 -1.73
CA ILE A 113 -8.54 8.67 -1.30
C ILE A 113 -9.13 10.07 -1.53
N ALA A 114 -9.84 10.28 -2.66
CA ALA A 114 -10.54 11.53 -2.93
C ALA A 114 -11.64 11.80 -1.88
N ALA A 115 -12.46 10.79 -1.59
CA ALA A 115 -13.48 10.88 -0.55
C ALA A 115 -12.87 11.06 0.86
N HIS A 116 -11.65 10.56 1.11
CA HIS A 116 -10.98 10.82 2.37
C HIS A 116 -10.59 12.30 2.52
N HIS A 117 -10.02 12.93 1.50
CA HIS A 117 -9.56 14.31 1.58
C HIS A 117 -10.67 15.38 1.49
N GLN A 118 -11.88 15.01 1.08
CA GLN A 118 -13.05 15.92 1.04
C GLN A 118 -12.77 17.23 0.29
N LYS A 119 -12.04 17.14 -0.83
CA LYS A 119 -11.76 18.27 -1.73
C LYS A 119 -11.78 17.82 -3.18
N VAL A 120 -12.00 18.76 -4.09
CA VAL A 120 -11.91 18.50 -5.53
C VAL A 120 -10.45 18.48 -5.96
N PHE A 121 -10.05 17.41 -6.65
CA PHE A 121 -8.72 17.26 -7.24
C PHE A 121 -8.81 17.42 -8.75
N SER A 122 -7.75 17.96 -9.36
CA SER A 122 -7.66 18.03 -10.82
C SER A 122 -7.39 16.66 -11.45
N VAL A 123 -7.68 16.52 -12.75
CA VAL A 123 -7.28 15.35 -13.55
C VAL A 123 -5.78 15.07 -13.41
N GLN A 124 -4.95 16.11 -13.47
CA GLN A 124 -3.49 15.96 -13.32
C GLN A 124 -3.09 15.40 -11.95
N ASN A 125 -3.81 15.74 -10.86
CA ASN A 125 -3.53 15.16 -9.56
C ASN A 125 -3.77 13.64 -9.55
N PHE A 126 -4.83 13.16 -10.22
CA PHE A 126 -5.11 11.73 -10.34
C PHE A 126 -4.11 11.02 -11.25
N ILE A 127 -3.68 11.65 -12.35
CA ILE A 127 -2.59 11.16 -13.19
C ILE A 127 -1.31 10.96 -12.37
N ASN A 128 -0.90 11.99 -11.62
CA ASN A 128 0.31 11.93 -10.79
C ASN A 128 0.19 10.86 -9.70
N GLU A 129 -1.00 10.69 -9.11
CA GLU A 129 -1.24 9.67 -8.09
C GLU A 129 -1.19 8.24 -8.65
N ALA A 130 -1.74 8.00 -9.84
CA ALA A 130 -1.65 6.71 -10.52
C ALA A 130 -0.19 6.34 -10.80
N HIS A 131 0.62 7.27 -11.31
CA HIS A 131 2.05 7.07 -11.52
C HIS A 131 2.81 6.83 -10.22
N ARG A 132 2.56 7.63 -9.16
CA ARG A 132 3.22 7.42 -7.85
C ARG A 132 2.92 6.04 -7.27
N ARG A 133 1.67 5.59 -7.35
CA ARG A 133 1.26 4.27 -6.90
C ARG A 133 1.96 3.17 -7.70
N ALA A 134 1.96 3.31 -9.02
CA ALA A 134 2.63 2.39 -9.92
C ALA A 134 4.13 2.30 -9.58
N ASP A 135 4.83 3.42 -9.48
CA ASP A 135 6.26 3.47 -9.14
C ASP A 135 6.57 2.76 -7.81
N TRP A 136 5.72 2.96 -6.81
CA TRP A 136 5.85 2.27 -5.53
C TRP A 136 5.70 0.76 -5.67
N PHE A 137 4.66 0.30 -6.37
CA PHE A 137 4.43 -1.13 -6.58
C PHE A 137 5.58 -1.78 -7.37
N ALA A 138 6.06 -1.10 -8.41
CA ALA A 138 7.22 -1.55 -9.17
C ALA A 138 8.47 -1.68 -8.29
N TRP A 139 8.73 -0.69 -7.43
CA TRP A 139 9.86 -0.75 -6.51
C TRP A 139 9.73 -1.91 -5.51
N VAL A 140 8.56 -2.07 -4.88
CA VAL A 140 8.31 -3.14 -3.90
C VAL A 140 8.45 -4.52 -4.54
N LEU A 141 7.84 -4.74 -5.70
CA LEU A 141 7.91 -6.02 -6.42
C LEU A 141 9.34 -6.40 -6.77
N THR A 142 10.14 -5.46 -7.27
CA THR A 142 11.56 -5.71 -7.55
C THR A 142 12.35 -5.94 -6.27
N HIS A 143 12.08 -5.20 -5.19
CA HIS A 143 12.81 -5.35 -3.92
C HIS A 143 12.58 -6.72 -3.26
N PHE A 144 11.36 -7.27 -3.38
CA PHE A 144 10.96 -8.53 -2.76
C PHE A 144 10.85 -9.72 -3.73
N GLU A 145 11.41 -9.62 -4.93
CA GLU A 145 11.37 -10.70 -5.93
C GLU A 145 11.88 -12.03 -5.34
N GLY A 146 11.10 -13.10 -5.51
CA GLY A 146 11.39 -14.45 -5.05
C GLY A 146 11.34 -14.68 -3.54
N ARG A 147 10.93 -13.68 -2.74
CA ARG A 147 10.95 -13.77 -1.28
C ARG A 147 9.68 -14.39 -0.70
N ARG A 148 9.86 -15.23 0.33
CA ARG A 148 8.77 -15.93 1.05
C ARG A 148 8.22 -15.17 2.25
N ASP A 149 8.94 -14.17 2.73
CA ASP A 149 8.54 -13.29 3.82
C ASP A 149 7.80 -12.03 3.32
N PHE A 150 7.34 -12.06 2.07
CA PHE A 150 6.59 -10.99 1.43
C PHE A 150 5.33 -11.54 0.75
N MET A 151 4.23 -10.80 0.86
CA MET A 151 3.03 -11.02 0.05
C MET A 151 2.43 -9.71 -0.44
N ALA A 152 1.76 -9.78 -1.60
CA ALA A 152 0.85 -8.74 -2.06
C ALA A 152 -0.59 -9.22 -1.95
N VAL A 153 -1.49 -8.35 -1.49
CA VAL A 153 -2.90 -8.73 -1.26
C VAL A 153 -3.84 -7.61 -1.67
N ASN A 154 -4.73 -7.90 -2.61
CA ASN A 154 -5.92 -7.11 -2.85
C ASN A 154 -6.84 -7.28 -1.65
N ILE A 155 -7.00 -6.22 -0.87
CA ILE A 155 -7.80 -6.29 0.37
C ILE A 155 -9.31 -6.44 0.09
N GLU A 156 -9.74 -6.25 -1.16
CA GLU A 156 -11.12 -6.44 -1.59
C GLU A 156 -11.38 -7.87 -2.09
N ALA A 157 -10.34 -8.69 -2.28
CA ALA A 157 -10.48 -10.08 -2.67
C ALA A 157 -11.18 -10.88 -1.56
N GLU A 158 -11.97 -11.87 -1.98
CA GLU A 158 -12.56 -12.83 -1.04
C GLU A 158 -11.46 -13.61 -0.32
N GLY A 159 -11.58 -13.75 1.00
CA GLY A 159 -10.56 -14.44 1.79
C GLY A 159 -9.22 -13.71 1.94
N ALA A 160 -9.14 -12.41 1.62
CA ALA A 160 -7.89 -11.65 1.71
C ALA A 160 -7.20 -11.73 3.09
N LEU A 161 -7.93 -11.53 4.20
CA LEU A 161 -7.36 -11.64 5.56
C LEU A 161 -7.01 -13.08 5.93
N PRO A 162 -7.87 -14.09 5.69
CA PRO A 162 -7.49 -15.48 5.84
C PRO A 162 -6.20 -15.85 5.10
N ALA A 163 -6.02 -15.37 3.87
CA ALA A 163 -4.81 -15.64 3.10
C ALA A 163 -3.55 -14.99 3.70
N VAL A 164 -3.69 -13.80 4.31
CA VAL A 164 -2.60 -13.16 5.08
C VAL A 164 -2.26 -14.00 6.32
N ALA A 165 -3.28 -14.45 7.04
CA ALA A 165 -3.10 -15.26 8.23
C ALA A 165 -2.40 -16.58 7.92
N ASP A 166 -2.89 -17.30 6.90
CA ASP A 166 -2.30 -18.55 6.42
C ASP A 166 -0.83 -18.37 6.00
N HIS A 167 -0.56 -17.38 5.15
CA HIS A 167 0.78 -17.16 4.60
C HIS A 167 1.83 -16.89 5.69
N PHE A 168 1.45 -16.23 6.79
CA PHE A 168 2.36 -15.94 7.89
C PHE A 168 2.14 -16.84 9.13
N GLY A 169 1.29 -17.85 9.06
CA GLY A 169 1.02 -18.75 10.19
C GLY A 169 0.43 -18.02 11.41
N LEU A 170 -0.48 -17.07 11.17
CA LEU A 170 -1.30 -16.46 12.23
C LEU A 170 -2.46 -17.40 12.60
N THR A 171 -2.72 -17.57 13.89
CA THR A 171 -3.71 -18.52 14.41
C THR A 171 -5.15 -18.15 14.08
N ARG A 172 -5.49 -16.86 14.08
CA ARG A 172 -6.84 -16.36 13.77
C ARG A 172 -6.88 -15.84 12.33
N PRO A 173 -7.77 -16.40 11.47
CA PRO A 173 -7.87 -15.99 10.07
C PRO A 173 -8.60 -14.66 9.88
N GLU A 174 -9.43 -14.26 10.84
CA GLU A 174 -10.20 -13.02 10.81
C GLU A 174 -10.28 -12.37 12.21
N PRO A 175 -10.42 -11.04 12.27
CA PRO A 175 -10.71 -10.34 13.51
C PRO A 175 -12.18 -10.48 13.93
N GLU A 176 -12.45 -10.19 15.20
CA GLU A 176 -13.83 -10.12 15.71
C GLU A 176 -14.63 -9.03 14.98
N GLY A 177 -15.83 -9.36 14.53
CA GLY A 177 -16.66 -8.48 13.70
C GLY A 177 -16.40 -8.58 12.19
N GLY A 178 -15.56 -9.52 11.75
CA GLY A 178 -15.34 -9.85 10.34
C GLY A 178 -14.29 -8.98 9.63
N SER A 179 -14.06 -9.24 8.34
CA SER A 179 -12.94 -8.66 7.58
C SER A 179 -13.08 -7.19 7.17
N ARG A 180 -14.28 -6.60 7.29
CA ARG A 180 -14.58 -5.25 6.79
C ARG A 180 -14.63 -4.21 7.91
N HIS A 181 -13.59 -3.39 7.98
CA HIS A 181 -13.51 -2.27 8.93
C HIS A 181 -13.19 -0.95 8.24
N ASN A 182 -13.64 0.16 8.84
CA ASN A 182 -13.39 1.53 8.35
C ASN A 182 -13.90 1.79 6.92
N MET A 183 -15.09 1.26 6.60
CA MET A 183 -15.77 1.58 5.34
C MET A 183 -16.10 3.08 5.31
N GLY A 184 -15.61 3.78 4.29
CA GLY A 184 -15.80 5.22 4.18
C GLY A 184 -17.27 5.57 3.95
N GLN A 185 -17.87 6.29 4.90
CA GLN A 185 -19.22 6.86 4.77
C GLN A 185 -19.21 8.30 4.23
N ARG A 186 -18.01 8.85 3.97
CA ARG A 186 -17.84 10.23 3.53
C ARG A 186 -18.47 10.44 2.14
N PRO A 187 -19.10 11.61 1.89
CA PRO A 187 -19.71 11.89 0.61
C PRO A 187 -18.66 11.91 -0.50
N ARG A 188 -19.06 11.41 -1.67
CA ARG A 188 -18.24 11.41 -2.89
C ARG A 188 -18.62 12.62 -3.72
N LEU A 189 -17.64 13.46 -4.04
CA LEU A 189 -17.85 14.64 -4.87
C LEU A 189 -17.94 14.21 -6.34
N ALA A 190 -18.98 14.68 -7.05
CA ALA A 190 -19.25 14.30 -8.43
C ALA A 190 -18.11 14.72 -9.37
N GLU A 191 -17.48 15.87 -9.11
CA GLU A 191 -16.35 16.40 -9.87
C GLU A 191 -15.14 15.46 -9.79
N ASN A 192 -14.90 14.84 -8.63
CA ASN A 192 -13.82 13.86 -8.50
C ASN A 192 -14.10 12.60 -9.31
N ALA A 193 -15.36 12.15 -9.39
CA ALA A 193 -15.70 11.00 -10.23
C ALA A 193 -15.39 11.29 -11.71
N ALA A 194 -15.81 12.46 -12.21
CA ALA A 194 -15.50 12.88 -13.58
C ALA A 194 -13.98 13.03 -13.82
N ASN A 195 -13.26 13.64 -12.88
CA ASN A 195 -11.81 13.84 -13.00
C ASN A 195 -11.00 12.54 -12.90
N ILE A 196 -11.50 11.54 -12.16
CA ILE A 196 -10.91 10.19 -12.11
C ILE A 196 -11.06 9.51 -13.47
N GLU A 197 -12.25 9.46 -14.05
CA GLU A 197 -12.43 8.80 -15.35
C GLU A 197 -11.63 9.51 -16.44
N ALA A 198 -11.64 10.85 -16.48
CA ALA A 198 -10.80 11.61 -17.42
C ALA A 198 -9.30 11.31 -17.27
N ALA A 199 -8.81 11.08 -16.03
CA ALA A 199 -7.43 10.69 -15.80
C ALA A 199 -7.14 9.26 -16.27
N LEU A 200 -8.05 8.33 -16.02
CA LEU A 200 -7.91 6.93 -16.44
C LEU A 200 -7.94 6.80 -17.97
N ASP A 201 -8.80 7.58 -18.64
CA ASP A 201 -8.86 7.66 -20.10
C ASP A 201 -7.57 8.24 -20.69
N ALA A 202 -7.07 9.35 -20.11
CA ALA A 202 -5.79 9.95 -20.54
C ALA A 202 -4.59 9.00 -20.38
N LEU A 203 -4.68 8.05 -19.44
CA LEU A 203 -3.66 7.02 -19.21
C LEU A 203 -3.90 5.72 -19.99
N GLY A 204 -5.05 5.56 -20.64
CA GLY A 204 -5.44 4.31 -21.30
C GLY A 204 -5.63 3.15 -20.31
N LEU A 205 -6.10 3.43 -19.09
CA LEU A 205 -6.24 2.48 -17.98
C LEU A 205 -7.69 2.19 -17.57
N ALA A 206 -8.69 2.67 -18.33
CA ALA A 206 -10.10 2.55 -17.92
C ALA A 206 -10.52 1.12 -17.56
N ASP A 207 -10.14 0.13 -18.37
CA ASP A 207 -10.48 -1.28 -18.12
C ASP A 207 -9.64 -1.89 -16.99
N GLU A 208 -8.34 -1.65 -17.02
CA GLU A 208 -7.37 -2.22 -16.08
C GLU A 208 -7.60 -1.70 -14.65
N ALA A 209 -8.05 -0.45 -14.49
CA ALA A 209 -8.17 0.18 -13.18
C ALA A 209 -9.22 -0.45 -12.25
N ALA A 210 -10.11 -1.29 -12.79
CA ALA A 210 -11.06 -2.10 -12.00
C ALA A 210 -10.55 -3.50 -11.68
N GLN A 211 -9.56 -3.98 -12.42
CA GLN A 211 -8.98 -5.30 -12.25
C GLN A 211 -7.99 -5.19 -11.09
N GLY A 212 -8.06 -6.09 -10.11
CA GLY A 212 -7.20 -6.11 -8.91
C GLY A 212 -5.75 -6.47 -9.22
N VAL A 213 -5.18 -5.92 -10.29
CA VAL A 213 -3.87 -6.25 -10.82
C VAL A 213 -2.85 -5.28 -10.24
N LEU A 214 -1.76 -5.85 -9.73
CA LEU A 214 -0.67 -5.06 -9.13
C LEU A 214 0.25 -4.42 -10.18
N VAL A 215 0.31 -5.00 -11.39
CA VAL A 215 1.20 -4.58 -12.48
C VAL A 215 0.42 -3.76 -13.50
N SER A 216 0.75 -2.47 -13.61
CA SER A 216 0.09 -1.55 -14.53
C SER A 216 0.78 -1.43 -15.90
N ARG A 217 0.02 -1.15 -16.97
CA ARG A 217 0.57 -0.69 -18.27
C ARG A 217 1.45 0.57 -18.18
N LEU A 218 1.32 1.36 -17.11
CA LEU A 218 2.18 2.53 -16.86
C LEU A 218 3.68 2.21 -16.77
N HIS A 219 4.04 0.94 -16.57
CA HIS A 219 5.43 0.52 -16.48
C HIS A 219 6.15 0.40 -17.83
N GLY A 220 5.41 0.44 -18.94
CA GLY A 220 5.96 0.38 -20.29
C GLY A 220 6.95 -0.79 -20.45
N PRO A 221 8.22 -0.55 -20.86
CA PRO A 221 9.20 -1.62 -21.06
C PRO A 221 9.51 -2.49 -19.84
N ARG A 222 9.27 -1.99 -18.62
CA ARG A 222 9.51 -2.74 -17.37
C ARG A 222 8.43 -3.78 -17.07
N GLN A 223 7.30 -3.75 -17.77
CA GLN A 223 6.13 -4.56 -17.45
C GLN A 223 6.44 -6.06 -17.44
N ALA A 224 7.20 -6.57 -18.40
CA ALA A 224 7.57 -7.99 -18.45
C ALA A 224 8.43 -8.41 -17.25
N ALA A 225 9.34 -7.56 -16.79
CA ALA A 225 10.15 -7.84 -15.61
C ALA A 225 9.30 -7.80 -14.33
N LEU A 226 8.38 -6.84 -14.23
CA LEU A 226 7.49 -6.73 -13.07
C LEU A 226 6.46 -7.85 -13.00
N ALA A 227 5.98 -8.36 -14.14
CA ALA A 227 5.14 -9.55 -14.18
C ALA A 227 5.88 -10.77 -13.61
N ARG A 228 7.13 -11.00 -14.03
CA ARG A 228 7.96 -12.08 -13.45
C ARG A 228 8.18 -11.90 -11.94
N ALA A 229 8.49 -10.67 -11.51
CA ALA A 229 8.67 -10.38 -10.09
C ALA A 229 7.37 -10.63 -9.30
N ARG A 230 6.21 -10.21 -9.82
CA ARG A 230 4.89 -10.50 -9.24
C ARG A 230 4.64 -12.01 -9.15
N ASP A 231 4.93 -12.75 -10.21
CA ASP A 231 4.65 -14.19 -10.28
C ASP A 231 5.60 -15.01 -9.39
N SER A 232 6.72 -14.41 -8.97
CA SER A 232 7.68 -15.02 -8.03
C SER A 232 7.30 -14.91 -6.55
N VAL A 233 6.24 -14.14 -6.23
CA VAL A 233 5.80 -13.88 -4.85
C VAL A 233 4.35 -14.31 -4.65
N ARG A 234 3.91 -14.43 -3.39
CA ARG A 234 2.51 -14.72 -3.10
C ARG A 234 1.66 -13.48 -3.39
N VAL A 235 0.69 -13.63 -4.30
CA VAL A 235 -0.29 -12.59 -4.64
C VAL A 235 -1.71 -13.13 -4.45
N VAL A 236 -2.56 -12.31 -3.86
CA VAL A 236 -4.02 -12.54 -3.76
C VAL A 236 -4.69 -11.37 -4.48
N GLU A 237 -5.53 -11.65 -5.49
CA GLU A 237 -6.21 -10.65 -6.34
C GLU A 237 -7.73 -10.80 -6.30
#